data_AF-A0A843J814-F1
#
_entry.id   AF-A0A843J814-F1
#
_cell.length_a   1.000
_cell.length_b   1.000
_cell.length_c   1.000
_cell.angle_alpha   90.00
_cell.angle_beta   90.00
_cell.angle_gamma   90.00
#
_symmetry.space_group_name_H-M   'P 1'
#
loop_
_entity.id
_entity.type
_entity.pdbx_description
1 polymer ?
#
loop_
_entity_poly.entity_id
_entity_poly.type
_entity_poly.pdbx_seq_one_letter_code
_entity_poly.pdbx_strand_id
1 'polypeptide(L)'
;MLLIAQNHFQLIVEVGLILLATMIFVLNLVPLSLSVVTFLSLFLSAGFAILFGADLAFLILSFGQHEFTHPFGPIALLAIITALASLKVMEESGVNVARLKRIVYILLAAITIFGGAMHRSFLLLWFVGLFIGYTIISKSFRQKSILTLRRIGMFFGAALVAFGVLEIVARISSMEIFSPVLRISRLAANSLSSLKLVVGNTWLIG
;
A
#
# COMPACT_ATOMS: atom_id res chain seq x y z
N MET A 1 -10.50 -12.07 32.90
CA MET A 1 -10.80 -10.68 32.47
C MET A 1 -10.40 -10.56 31.01
N LEU A 2 -11.35 -10.51 30.08
CA LEU A 2 -11.13 -10.69 28.63
C LEU A 2 -10.95 -9.36 27.86
N LEU A 3 -10.85 -8.22 28.56
CA LEU A 3 -10.89 -6.86 27.99
C LEU A 3 -9.98 -5.86 28.73
N ILE A 4 -9.03 -6.35 29.55
CA ILE A 4 -7.99 -5.50 30.15
C ILE A 4 -6.68 -6.00 29.57
N ALA A 5 -6.20 -5.33 28.53
CA ALA A 5 -4.93 -5.65 27.91
C ALA A 5 -3.80 -5.50 28.93
N GLN A 6 -3.04 -6.57 29.16
CA GLN A 6 -1.94 -6.54 30.13
C GLN A 6 -0.65 -5.98 29.53
N ASN A 7 -0.57 -5.92 28.20
CA ASN A 7 0.55 -5.31 27.48
C ASN A 7 0.05 -4.61 26.19
N HIS A 8 0.90 -3.74 25.65
CA HIS A 8 0.57 -2.99 24.43
C HIS A 8 0.37 -3.88 23.20
N PHE A 9 1.04 -5.04 23.14
CA PHE A 9 0.90 -5.98 22.02
C PHE A 9 -0.50 -6.61 22.00
N GLN A 10 -0.98 -7.06 23.15
CA GLN A 10 -2.33 -7.60 23.34
C GLN A 10 -3.38 -6.54 23.01
N LEU A 11 -3.19 -5.29 23.44
CA LEU A 11 -4.10 -4.18 23.09
C LEU A 11 -4.21 -4.00 21.56
N ILE A 12 -3.07 -4.01 20.85
CA ILE A 12 -3.03 -3.85 19.39
C ILE A 12 -3.77 -5.00 18.70
N VAL A 13 -3.55 -6.24 19.16
CA VAL A 13 -4.20 -7.43 18.59
C VAL A 13 -5.71 -7.43 18.86
N GLU A 14 -6.13 -7.14 20.08
CA GLU A 14 -7.55 -7.10 20.48
C GLU A 14 -8.31 -6.02 19.70
N VAL A 15 -7.79 -4.79 19.67
CA VAL A 15 -8.40 -3.69 18.92
C VAL A 15 -8.39 -4.00 17.41
N GLY A 16 -7.30 -4.56 16.89
CA GLY A 16 -7.20 -4.98 15.48
C GLY A 16 -8.26 -6.01 15.10
N LEU A 17 -8.49 -7.03 15.95
CA LEU A 17 -9.52 -8.04 15.74
C LEU A 17 -10.93 -7.46 15.80
N ILE A 18 -11.20 -6.55 16.75
CA ILE A 18 -12.50 -5.86 16.85
C ILE A 18 -12.76 -5.02 15.60
N LEU A 19 -11.77 -4.25 15.12
CA LEU A 19 -11.88 -3.46 13.90
C LEU A 19 -12.12 -4.35 12.67
N LEU A 20 -11.41 -5.47 12.56
CA LEU A 20 -11.58 -6.42 11.47
C LEU A 20 -12.99 -7.05 11.47
N ALA A 21 -13.46 -7.52 12.63
CA ALA A 21 -14.79 -8.10 12.78
C ALA A 21 -15.88 -7.07 12.47
N THR A 22 -15.73 -5.84 12.97
CA THR A 22 -16.64 -4.72 12.67
C THR A 22 -16.67 -4.43 11.18
N MET A 23 -15.52 -4.38 10.51
CA MET A 23 -15.45 -4.15 9.07
C MET A 23 -16.19 -5.23 8.28
N ILE A 24 -15.97 -6.52 8.61
CA ILE A 24 -16.67 -7.64 7.96
C ILE A 24 -18.18 -7.53 8.15
N PHE A 25 -18.62 -7.18 9.37
CA PHE A 25 -20.03 -7.03 9.69
C PHE A 25 -20.68 -5.86 8.92
N VAL A 26 -20.03 -4.69 8.89
CA VAL A 26 -20.51 -3.51 8.15
C VAL A 26 -20.59 -3.78 6.65
N LEU A 27 -19.60 -4.46 6.07
CA LEU A 27 -19.59 -4.81 4.65
C LEU A 27 -20.68 -5.82 4.28
N ASN A 28 -21.11 -6.68 5.20
CA ASN A 28 -22.20 -7.64 4.98
C ASN A 28 -23.60 -7.07 5.26
N LEU A 29 -23.70 -5.95 5.99
CA LEU A 29 -24.96 -5.29 6.34
C LEU A 29 -25.60 -4.56 5.16
N VAL A 30 -24.78 -4.03 4.26
CA VAL A 30 -25.25 -3.24 3.10
C VAL A 30 -25.05 -4.06 1.83
N PRO A 31 -26.11 -4.42 1.10
CA PRO A 31 -25.97 -5.05 -0.21
C PRO A 31 -25.37 -4.04 -1.19
N LEU A 32 -24.04 -4.05 -1.32
CA LEU A 32 -23.32 -3.18 -2.25
C LEU A 32 -23.29 -3.83 -3.62
N SER A 33 -23.81 -3.10 -4.62
CA SER A 33 -23.72 -3.55 -6.01
C SER A 33 -22.27 -3.44 -6.50
N LEU A 34 -21.89 -4.35 -7.40
CA LEU A 34 -20.56 -4.34 -8.03
C LEU A 34 -20.25 -2.98 -8.69
N SER A 35 -21.25 -2.36 -9.31
CA SER A 35 -21.14 -1.03 -9.92
C SER A 35 -20.77 0.05 -8.89
N VAL A 36 -21.37 0.05 -7.70
CA VAL A 36 -21.04 1.02 -6.64
C VAL A 36 -19.62 0.80 -6.13
N VAL A 37 -19.22 -0.45 -5.91
CA VAL A 37 -17.86 -0.79 -5.43
C VAL A 37 -16.80 -0.37 -6.46
N THR A 38 -17.04 -0.63 -7.75
CA THR A 38 -16.12 -0.25 -8.83
C THR A 38 -16.03 1.26 -8.99
N PHE A 39 -17.16 1.96 -8.95
CA PHE A 39 -17.18 3.42 -9.02
C PHE A 39 -16.43 4.05 -7.85
N LEU A 40 -16.74 3.65 -6.62
CA LEU A 40 -16.12 4.22 -5.42
C LEU A 40 -14.61 3.94 -5.38
N SER A 41 -14.19 2.72 -5.73
CA SER A 41 -12.76 2.37 -5.77
C SER A 41 -11.99 3.16 -6.84
N LEU A 42 -12.58 3.36 -8.02
CA LEU A 42 -11.99 4.20 -9.08
C LEU A 42 -11.94 5.68 -8.67
N PHE A 43 -13.04 6.20 -8.11
CA PHE A 43 -13.12 7.58 -7.64
C PHE A 43 -12.08 7.87 -6.56
N LEU A 44 -11.98 7.01 -5.54
CA LEU A 44 -10.97 7.14 -4.49
C LEU A 44 -9.55 7.02 -5.05
N SER A 45 -9.30 6.06 -5.94
CA SER A 45 -7.98 5.90 -6.56
C SER A 45 -7.57 7.13 -7.38
N ALA A 46 -8.51 7.72 -8.14
CA ALA A 46 -8.27 8.96 -8.87
C ALA A 46 -8.04 10.15 -7.92
N GLY A 47 -8.84 10.27 -6.86
CA GLY A 47 -8.66 11.30 -5.84
C GLY A 47 -7.28 11.22 -5.17
N PHE A 48 -6.84 10.03 -4.76
CA PHE A 48 -5.51 9.85 -4.19
C PHE A 48 -4.39 10.11 -5.20
N ALA A 49 -4.54 9.72 -6.45
CA ALA A 49 -3.57 10.05 -7.49
C ALA A 49 -3.38 11.57 -7.63
N ILE A 50 -4.48 12.33 -7.61
CA ILE A 50 -4.45 13.80 -7.67
C ILE A 50 -3.83 14.37 -6.40
N LEU A 51 -4.22 13.89 -5.21
CA LEU A 51 -3.68 14.37 -3.94
C LEU A 51 -2.17 14.14 -3.83
N PHE A 52 -1.68 12.93 -4.15
CA PHE A 52 -0.24 12.66 -4.18
C PHE A 52 0.48 13.50 -5.24
N GLY A 53 -0.16 13.74 -6.39
CA GLY A 53 0.38 14.64 -7.42
C GLY A 53 0.46 16.09 -6.97
N ALA A 54 -0.54 16.57 -6.23
CA ALA A 54 -0.56 17.93 -5.67
C ALA A 54 0.55 18.12 -4.63
N ASP A 55 0.73 17.16 -3.73
CA ASP A 55 1.81 17.23 -2.74
C ASP A 55 3.20 17.18 -3.41
N LEU A 56 3.37 16.38 -4.47
CA LEU A 56 4.60 16.39 -5.26
C LEU A 56 4.83 17.75 -5.94
N ALA A 57 3.79 18.37 -6.47
CA ALA A 57 3.87 19.70 -7.06
C ALA A 57 4.22 20.77 -6.02
N PHE A 58 3.63 20.72 -4.83
CA PHE A 58 3.98 21.62 -3.73
C PHE A 58 5.43 21.46 -3.28
N LEU A 59 5.94 20.23 -3.26
CA LEU A 59 7.34 19.94 -2.96
C LEU A 59 8.29 20.55 -4.01
N ILE A 60 7.94 20.52 -5.29
CA ILE A 60 8.73 21.14 -6.37
C ILE A 60 8.65 22.67 -6.34
N LEU A 61 7.46 23.22 -6.05
CA LEU A 61 7.21 24.66 -6.02
C LEU A 61 7.62 25.31 -4.69
N SER A 62 8.17 24.55 -3.74
CA SER A 62 8.67 25.00 -2.45
C SER A 62 7.63 25.70 -1.56
N PHE A 63 6.33 25.44 -1.77
CA PHE A 63 5.23 25.93 -0.94
C PHE A 63 5.09 25.09 0.33
N GLY A 64 6.01 25.26 1.29
CA GLY A 64 5.94 24.63 2.61
C GLY A 64 6.10 23.10 2.61
N GLN A 65 6.79 22.58 3.63
CA GLN A 65 6.98 21.14 3.83
C GLN A 65 5.74 20.49 4.47
N HIS A 66 4.54 20.79 3.98
CA HIS A 66 3.32 20.17 4.50
C HIS A 66 3.07 18.85 3.78
N GLU A 67 3.35 17.74 4.46
CA GLU A 67 3.11 16.39 3.94
C GLU A 67 1.69 15.94 4.32
N PHE A 68 0.67 16.38 3.57
CA PHE A 68 -0.73 16.11 3.89
C PHE A 68 -1.14 14.64 3.69
N THR A 69 -0.44 13.90 2.83
CA THR A 69 -0.94 12.62 2.32
C THR A 69 -0.33 11.35 2.91
N HIS A 70 0.59 11.45 3.88
CA HIS A 70 1.24 10.28 4.52
C HIS A 70 0.29 9.21 5.07
N PRO A 71 -0.85 9.54 5.73
CA PRO A 71 -1.72 8.51 6.30
C PRO A 71 -2.58 7.79 5.26
N PHE A 72 -2.67 8.28 4.02
CA PHE A 72 -3.59 7.75 3.03
C PHE A 72 -3.08 6.55 2.23
N GLY A 73 -1.81 6.16 2.41
CA GLY A 73 -1.22 5.05 1.67
C GLY A 73 -2.00 3.72 1.75
N PRO A 74 -2.38 3.24 2.95
CA PRO A 74 -3.20 2.04 3.09
C PRO A 74 -4.58 2.15 2.43
N ILE A 75 -5.19 3.35 2.43
CA ILE A 75 -6.52 3.58 1.83
C ILE A 75 -6.41 3.61 0.30
N ALA A 76 -5.35 4.22 -0.25
CA ALA A 76 -5.06 4.17 -1.68
C ALA A 76 -4.81 2.74 -2.16
N LEU A 77 -4.14 1.93 -1.34
CA LEU A 77 -3.92 0.51 -1.62
C LEU A 77 -5.24 -0.25 -1.62
N LEU A 78 -6.09 -0.03 -0.62
CA LEU A 78 -7.43 -0.62 -0.55
C LEU A 78 -8.24 -0.28 -1.80
N ALA A 79 -8.24 0.98 -2.23
CA ALA A 79 -8.97 1.43 -3.41
C ALA A 79 -8.46 0.71 -4.69
N ILE A 80 -7.14 0.65 -4.91
CA ILE A 80 -6.57 0.00 -6.10
C ILE A 80 -6.79 -1.52 -6.10
N ILE A 81 -6.58 -2.19 -4.96
CA ILE A 81 -6.82 -3.64 -4.87
C ILE A 81 -8.30 -3.97 -5.06
N THR A 82 -9.20 -3.15 -4.52
CA THR A 82 -10.65 -3.31 -4.72
C THR A 82 -11.04 -3.07 -6.18
N ALA A 83 -10.46 -2.07 -6.85
CA ALA A 83 -10.67 -1.83 -8.27
C ALA A 83 -10.18 -3.03 -9.10
N LEU A 84 -8.99 -3.57 -8.81
CA LEU A 84 -8.45 -4.75 -9.50
C LEU A 84 -9.30 -6.01 -9.25
N ALA A 85 -9.76 -6.23 -8.03
CA ALA A 85 -10.62 -7.37 -7.69
C ALA A 85 -11.97 -7.27 -8.41
N SER A 86 -12.57 -6.09 -8.43
CA SER A 86 -13.88 -5.88 -9.06
C SER A 86 -13.84 -6.01 -10.59
N LEU A 87 -12.74 -5.60 -11.24
CA LEU A 87 -12.51 -5.90 -12.66
C LEU A 87 -12.52 -7.41 -12.93
N LYS A 88 -12.01 -8.23 -12.01
CA LYS A 88 -12.02 -9.69 -12.15
C LYS A 88 -13.43 -10.27 -12.03
N VAL A 89 -14.22 -9.79 -11.08
CA VAL A 89 -15.64 -10.18 -10.97
C VAL A 89 -16.41 -9.83 -12.25
N MET A 90 -16.18 -8.64 -12.81
CA MET A 90 -16.80 -8.20 -14.07
C MET A 90 -16.38 -9.06 -15.26
N GLU A 91 -15.09 -9.42 -15.36
CA GLU A 91 -14.53 -10.27 -16.42
C GLU A 91 -15.14 -11.68 -16.37
N GLU A 92 -15.31 -12.26 -15.18
CA GLU A 92 -16.00 -13.55 -14.99
C GLU A 92 -17.50 -13.49 -15.30
N SER A 93 -18.12 -12.32 -15.12
CA SER A 93 -19.53 -12.07 -15.46
C SER A 93 -19.75 -11.78 -16.96
N GLY A 94 -18.71 -11.88 -17.80
CA GLY A 94 -18.81 -11.67 -19.25
C GLY A 94 -18.79 -10.21 -19.70
N VAL A 95 -18.46 -9.27 -18.80
CA VAL A 95 -18.38 -7.83 -19.13
C VAL A 95 -17.00 -7.51 -19.73
N ASN A 96 -16.97 -6.76 -20.82
CA ASN A 96 -15.71 -6.30 -21.42
C ASN A 96 -15.06 -5.19 -20.57
N VAL A 97 -14.02 -5.57 -19.83
CA VAL A 97 -13.28 -4.68 -18.92
C VAL A 97 -12.02 -4.06 -19.53
N ALA A 98 -11.74 -4.23 -20.83
CA ALA A 98 -10.44 -3.85 -21.41
C ALA A 98 -10.07 -2.36 -21.22
N ARG A 99 -11.04 -1.45 -21.40
CA ARG A 99 -10.82 -0.01 -21.18
C ARG A 99 -10.66 0.31 -19.69
N LEU A 100 -11.51 -0.27 -18.86
CA LEU A 100 -11.51 -0.03 -17.41
C LEU A 100 -10.22 -0.53 -16.76
N LYS A 101 -9.71 -1.68 -17.22
CA LYS A 101 -8.41 -2.24 -16.85
C LYS A 101 -7.26 -1.29 -17.18
N ARG A 102 -7.30 -0.63 -18.35
CA ARG A 102 -6.30 0.38 -18.72
C ARG A 102 -6.32 1.57 -17.75
N ILE A 103 -7.50 2.06 -17.39
CA ILE A 103 -7.66 3.16 -16.41
C ILE A 103 -7.07 2.77 -15.06
N VAL A 104 -7.38 1.58 -14.54
CA VAL A 104 -6.85 1.10 -13.25
C VAL A 104 -5.33 1.01 -13.27
N TYR A 105 -4.72 0.52 -14.36
CA TYR A 105 -3.26 0.47 -14.45
C TYR A 105 -2.62 1.86 -14.54
N ILE A 106 -3.25 2.83 -15.20
CA ILE A 106 -2.79 4.22 -15.22
C ILE A 106 -2.83 4.80 -13.80
N LEU A 107 -3.92 4.59 -13.06
CA LEU A 107 -4.04 5.05 -11.67
C LEU A 107 -3.01 4.37 -10.76
N LEU A 108 -2.80 3.06 -10.91
CA LEU A 108 -1.77 2.33 -10.17
C LEU A 108 -0.38 2.91 -10.44
N ALA A 109 -0.04 3.17 -11.70
CA ALA A 109 1.24 3.78 -12.07
C ALA A 109 1.38 5.19 -11.51
N ALA A 110 0.35 6.04 -11.65
CA ALA A 110 0.34 7.40 -11.12
C ALA A 110 0.54 7.44 -9.61
N ILE A 111 -0.21 6.63 -8.86
CA ILE A 111 -0.07 6.53 -7.39
C ILE A 111 1.32 6.01 -7.01
N THR A 112 1.86 5.02 -7.74
CA THR A 112 3.20 4.48 -7.47
C THR A 112 4.28 5.55 -7.66
N ILE A 113 4.18 6.35 -8.73
CA ILE A 113 5.14 7.40 -9.04
C ILE A 113 5.02 8.55 -8.03
N PHE A 114 3.81 9.12 -7.86
CA PHE A 114 3.60 10.28 -7.02
C PHE A 114 3.79 9.96 -5.53
N GLY A 115 3.15 8.90 -5.04
CA GLY A 115 3.28 8.48 -3.65
C GLY A 115 4.69 7.96 -3.32
N GLY A 116 5.34 7.29 -4.27
CA GLY A 116 6.72 6.79 -4.11
C GLY A 116 7.77 7.90 -4.06
N ALA A 117 7.61 8.94 -4.89
CA ALA A 117 8.47 10.11 -4.89
C ALA A 117 8.36 10.87 -3.56
N MET A 118 7.14 11.07 -3.07
CA MET A 118 6.89 11.92 -1.91
C MET A 118 7.17 11.25 -0.56
N HIS A 119 6.71 10.02 -0.33
CA HIS A 119 6.67 9.45 1.02
C HIS A 119 7.79 8.42 1.28
N ARG A 120 8.35 8.47 2.50
CA ARG A 120 9.54 7.69 2.90
C ARG A 120 9.33 6.17 2.90
N SER A 121 8.23 5.71 3.48
CA SER A 121 7.90 4.29 3.64
C SER A 121 6.86 3.78 2.65
N PHE A 122 6.22 4.69 1.90
CA PHE A 122 5.09 4.36 1.04
C PHE A 122 5.48 3.32 0.00
N LEU A 123 6.60 3.50 -0.70
CA LEU A 123 6.97 2.61 -1.80
C LEU A 123 7.17 1.15 -1.34
N LEU A 124 7.79 0.96 -0.18
CA LEU A 124 7.97 -0.37 0.41
C LEU A 124 6.62 -0.98 0.81
N LEU A 125 5.82 -0.23 1.58
CA LEU A 125 4.50 -0.69 2.03
C LEU A 125 3.52 -0.91 0.86
N TRP A 126 3.64 -0.10 -0.18
CA TRP A 126 2.87 -0.18 -1.40
C TRP A 126 3.18 -1.46 -2.16
N PHE A 127 4.46 -1.80 -2.35
CA PHE A 127 4.84 -3.07 -2.97
C PHE A 127 4.43 -4.26 -2.10
N VAL A 128 4.70 -4.25 -0.78
CA VAL A 128 4.25 -5.35 0.09
C VAL A 128 2.72 -5.52 0.04
N GLY A 129 1.99 -4.41 0.11
CA GLY A 129 0.54 -4.38 0.04
C GLY A 129 -0.01 -4.87 -1.31
N LEU A 130 0.58 -4.45 -2.42
CA LEU A 130 0.21 -4.92 -3.75
C LEU A 130 0.48 -6.41 -3.90
N PHE A 131 1.63 -6.90 -3.41
CA PHE A 131 1.96 -8.32 -3.45
C PHE A 131 0.94 -9.17 -2.70
N ILE A 132 0.58 -8.76 -1.47
CA ILE A 132 -0.42 -9.43 -0.64
C ILE A 132 -1.79 -9.37 -1.34
N GLY A 133 -2.22 -8.18 -1.77
CA GLY A 133 -3.51 -7.97 -2.43
C GLY A 133 -3.66 -8.78 -3.71
N TYR A 134 -2.64 -8.79 -4.58
CA TYR A 134 -2.63 -9.64 -5.77
C TYR A 134 -2.68 -11.13 -5.43
N THR A 135 -1.94 -11.55 -4.40
CA THR A 135 -1.96 -12.96 -3.95
C THR A 135 -3.34 -13.37 -3.48
N ILE A 136 -4.03 -12.52 -2.70
CA ILE A 136 -5.41 -12.75 -2.27
C ILE A 136 -6.34 -12.87 -3.48
N ILE A 137 -6.32 -11.90 -4.39
CA ILE A 137 -7.13 -11.94 -5.63
C ILE A 137 -6.90 -13.25 -6.39
N SER A 138 -5.64 -13.65 -6.60
CA SER A 138 -5.33 -14.87 -7.36
C SER A 138 -5.89 -16.15 -6.73
N LYS A 139 -5.87 -16.24 -5.39
CA LYS A 139 -6.44 -17.36 -4.65
C LYS A 139 -7.97 -17.35 -4.71
N SER A 140 -8.60 -16.19 -4.55
CA SER A 140 -10.05 -16.05 -4.57
C SER A 140 -10.66 -16.45 -5.91
N PHE A 141 -10.03 -16.09 -7.03
CA PHE A 141 -10.52 -16.41 -8.38
C PHE A 141 -9.93 -17.70 -8.98
N ARG A 142 -9.31 -18.57 -8.15
CA ARG A 142 -8.70 -19.87 -8.56
C ARG A 142 -7.76 -19.76 -9.77
N GLN A 143 -7.07 -18.64 -9.93
CA GLN A 143 -6.15 -18.41 -11.05
C GLN A 143 -4.79 -19.09 -10.77
N LYS A 144 -3.97 -19.28 -11.83
CA LYS A 144 -2.60 -19.82 -11.69
C LYS A 144 -1.84 -19.03 -10.62
N SER A 145 -1.30 -19.76 -9.64
CA SER A 145 -0.60 -19.21 -8.47
C SER A 145 0.37 -18.09 -8.84
N ILE A 146 0.24 -16.94 -8.17
CA ILE A 146 1.19 -15.83 -8.25
C ILE A 146 2.51 -16.18 -7.56
N LEU A 147 2.53 -17.19 -6.70
CA LEU A 147 3.73 -17.72 -6.03
C LEU A 147 4.59 -18.59 -6.96
N THR A 148 4.68 -18.23 -8.24
CA THR A 148 5.70 -18.79 -9.13
C THR A 148 6.96 -17.96 -9.00
N LEU A 149 8.12 -18.62 -8.89
CA LEU A 149 9.43 -17.96 -8.68
C LEU A 149 9.68 -16.83 -9.70
N ARG A 150 9.23 -17.02 -10.95
CA ARG A 150 9.29 -16.01 -12.02
C ARG A 150 8.49 -14.74 -11.72
N ARG A 151 7.27 -14.86 -11.18
CA ARG A 151 6.41 -13.70 -10.85
C ARG A 151 6.90 -12.97 -9.60
N ILE A 152 7.37 -13.74 -8.61
CA ILE A 152 8.04 -13.20 -7.43
C ILE A 152 9.28 -12.40 -7.86
N GLY A 153 10.12 -12.97 -8.74
CA GLY A 153 11.30 -12.31 -9.29
C GLY A 153 10.97 -11.04 -10.08
N MET A 154 9.93 -11.05 -10.92
CA MET A 154 9.47 -9.83 -11.62
C MET A 154 8.97 -8.76 -10.65
N PHE A 155 8.30 -9.16 -9.57
CA PHE A 155 7.79 -8.23 -8.56
C PHE A 155 8.92 -7.54 -7.80
N PHE A 156 9.87 -8.32 -7.28
CA PHE A 156 11.05 -7.77 -6.61
C PHE A 156 11.97 -7.01 -7.58
N GLY A 157 12.07 -7.45 -8.83
CA GLY A 157 12.79 -6.74 -9.88
C GLY A 157 12.18 -5.36 -10.16
N ALA A 158 10.85 -5.26 -10.27
CA ALA A 158 10.16 -3.99 -10.43
C ALA A 158 10.37 -3.06 -9.23
N ALA A 159 10.35 -3.61 -8.00
CA ALA A 159 10.68 -2.86 -6.81
C ALA A 159 12.11 -2.33 -6.82
N LEU A 160 13.10 -3.17 -7.17
CA LEU A 160 14.50 -2.75 -7.27
C LEU A 160 14.70 -1.65 -8.32
N VAL A 161 14.07 -1.77 -9.48
CA VAL A 161 14.13 -0.74 -10.54
C VAL A 161 13.50 0.57 -10.04
N ALA A 162 12.32 0.52 -9.41
CA ALA A 162 11.67 1.70 -8.87
C ALA A 162 12.53 2.41 -7.80
N PHE A 163 13.15 1.64 -6.91
CA PHE A 163 14.09 2.17 -5.91
C PHE A 163 15.35 2.74 -6.56
N GLY A 164 15.91 2.07 -7.56
CA GLY A 164 17.09 2.53 -8.29
C GLY A 164 16.84 3.85 -9.05
N VAL A 165 15.69 3.97 -9.72
CA VAL A 165 15.30 5.21 -10.42
C VAL A 165 15.18 6.37 -9.45
N LEU A 166 14.57 6.18 -8.28
CA LEU A 166 14.47 7.23 -7.27
C LEU A 166 15.83 7.64 -6.70
N GLU A 167 16.74 6.69 -6.50
CA GLU A 167 18.11 7.00 -6.07
C GLU A 167 18.86 7.83 -7.12
N ILE A 168 18.69 7.51 -8.41
CA ILE A 168 19.29 8.31 -9.50
C ILE A 168 18.69 9.72 -9.51
N VAL A 169 17.37 9.85 -9.40
CA VAL A 169 16.68 11.15 -9.34
C VAL A 169 17.15 11.94 -8.13
N ALA A 170 17.33 11.33 -6.96
CA ALA A 170 17.85 11.97 -5.76
C ALA A 170 19.26 12.52 -5.96
N ARG A 171 20.14 11.76 -6.62
CA ARG A 171 21.52 12.19 -6.91
C ARG A 171 21.58 13.33 -7.93
N ILE A 172 20.73 13.30 -8.95
CA ILE A 172 20.68 14.35 -9.98
C ILE A 172 20.08 15.63 -9.40
N SER A 173 18.99 15.52 -8.65
CA SER A 173 18.29 16.67 -8.06
C SER A 173 18.97 17.23 -6.80
N SER A 174 20.02 16.56 -6.28
CA SER A 174 20.66 16.90 -5.00
C SER A 174 19.69 16.91 -3.81
N MET A 175 18.49 16.34 -3.95
CA MET A 175 17.46 16.31 -2.93
C MET A 175 17.52 14.97 -2.18
N GLU A 176 18.09 14.99 -0.97
CA GLU A 176 18.20 13.81 -0.10
C GLU A 176 16.85 13.18 0.25
N ILE A 177 15.76 13.94 0.10
CA ILE A 177 14.39 13.48 0.34
C ILE A 177 14.08 12.29 -0.57
N PHE A 178 14.53 12.28 -1.83
CA PHE A 178 14.21 11.22 -2.78
C PHE A 178 15.05 9.95 -2.62
N SER A 179 16.18 9.97 -1.89
CA SER A 179 17.10 8.82 -1.79
C SER A 179 16.51 7.70 -0.94
N PRO A 180 16.22 6.51 -1.50
CA PRO A 180 15.77 5.36 -0.73
C PRO A 180 16.88 4.80 0.17
N VAL A 181 18.15 4.93 -0.22
CA VAL A 181 19.30 4.43 0.55
C VAL A 181 19.48 5.21 1.85
N LEU A 182 19.40 6.55 1.79
CA LEU A 182 19.45 7.41 2.98
C LEU A 182 18.22 7.23 3.89
N ARG A 183 17.10 6.72 3.36
CA ARG A 183 15.91 6.39 4.14
C ARG A 183 16.08 5.07 4.89
N ILE A 184 16.64 4.04 4.24
CA ILE A 184 16.92 2.75 4.88
C ILE A 184 17.99 2.90 5.97
N SER A 185 19.05 3.68 5.73
CA SER A 185 20.09 3.90 6.74
C SER A 185 19.57 4.62 7.98
N ARG A 186 18.68 5.61 7.82
CA ARG A 186 18.00 6.28 8.94
C ARG A 186 17.04 5.36 9.69
N LEU A 187 16.31 4.50 8.98
CA LEU A 187 15.48 3.47 9.60
C LEU A 187 16.34 2.46 10.38
N ALA A 188 17.46 2.00 9.82
CA ALA A 188 18.38 1.09 10.50
C ALA A 188 18.99 1.73 11.76
N ALA A 189 19.39 3.00 11.68
CA ALA A 189 19.93 3.74 12.82
C ALA A 189 18.91 3.93 13.95
N ASN A 190 17.64 4.24 13.61
CA ASN A 190 16.58 4.46 14.60
C ASN A 190 15.95 3.15 15.11
N SER A 191 15.96 2.09 14.31
CA SER A 191 15.42 0.77 14.70
C SER A 191 16.40 -0.07 15.50
N LEU A 192 17.70 0.23 15.48
CA LEU A 192 18.70 -0.46 16.30
C LEU A 192 18.38 -0.41 17.80
N SER A 193 17.86 0.72 18.29
CA SER A 193 17.45 0.87 19.69
C SER A 193 16.20 0.04 20.02
N SER A 194 15.21 0.01 19.12
CA SER A 194 13.98 -0.79 19.27
C SER A 194 14.25 -2.29 19.11
N LEU A 195 15.13 -2.69 18.19
CA LEU A 195 15.57 -4.08 18.00
C LEU A 195 16.38 -4.56 19.20
N LYS A 196 17.26 -3.72 19.77
CA LYS A 196 17.94 -4.04 21.04
C LYS A 196 16.96 -4.25 22.19
N LEU A 197 15.86 -3.50 22.23
CA LEU A 197 14.82 -3.66 23.25
C LEU A 197 14.06 -4.99 23.04
N VAL A 198 13.69 -5.33 21.80
CA VAL A 198 12.99 -6.59 21.49
C VAL A 198 13.90 -7.81 21.66
N VAL A 199 15.16 -7.74 21.25
CA VAL A 199 16.16 -8.82 21.42
C VAL A 199 16.66 -8.89 22.88
N GLY A 200 16.66 -7.78 23.61
CA GLY A 200 16.91 -7.77 25.05
C GLY A 200 15.76 -8.41 25.84
N ASN A 201 14.53 -8.24 25.35
CA ASN A 201 13.31 -8.78 25.96
C ASN A 201 12.77 -10.04 25.26
N THR A 202 13.55 -10.73 24.41
CA THR A 202 13.11 -12.01 23.81
C THR A 202 12.86 -13.13 24.83
N TRP A 203 13.20 -12.90 26.10
CA TRP A 203 12.80 -13.72 27.25
C TRP A 203 11.36 -13.45 27.73
N LEU A 204 10.55 -12.67 27.00
CA LEU A 204 9.10 -12.48 27.25
C LEU A 204 8.23 -13.70 26.90
N ILE A 205 8.84 -14.82 26.53
CA ILE A 205 8.26 -16.15 26.74
C ILE A 205 8.97 -16.77 27.94
N GLY A 206 8.63 -16.22 29.11
CA GLY A 206 8.74 -16.86 30.42
C GLY A 206 7.34 -16.92 30.99
#